data_AF-A0AA37QFM5-F1
#
_entry.id   AF-A0AA37QFM5-F1
#
_cell.length_a   1.000
_cell.length_b   1.000
_cell.length_c   1.000
_cell.angle_alpha   90.00
_cell.angle_beta   90.00
_cell.angle_gamma   90.00
#
_symmetry.space_group_name_H-M   'P 1'
#
loop_
_entity.id
_entity.type
_entity.pdbx_description
1 polymer ?
#
loop_
_entity_poly.entity_id
_entity_poly.type
_entity_poly.pdbx_seq_one_letter_code
_entity_poly.pdbx_strand_id
1 'polypeptide(L)'
;MPTADRLPTADAWGFVPGAADGVAQTTAHAETERRLIDALTASGRYQVIEKLEPRPHYHAPDGTPTKQALFVDVETTGLGDDDRIIQLAMIPFEFAKDGRIFAVGACRNWYEDPGIPIPEEITALTGISQADVDGQRIPDAEVEAILADTALVLAHNARFDRPHLERRFPLFAEKHWACSCDDVPWRAEGLESSKLGWLAYRMCRMFYEAHRADADCLMAIHLLASRLPSGKLAMEVLLDCARAKTARIWACDSPFETKDVLKRRGYRWSGGENGRLKAWWRDVPEASLEAESKWLAEHVYGGQPKHRVQLVDAKLRYSTREPPAPPRPWTPRS
;
A
#
# COMPACT_ATOMS: atom_id res chain seq x y z
N MET A 1 53.21 41.37 6.41
CA MET A 1 52.70 40.69 7.61
C MET A 1 51.64 41.57 8.25
N PRO A 2 50.38 41.16 8.12
CA PRO A 2 49.42 41.29 9.20
C PRO A 2 48.76 39.94 9.51
N THR A 3 48.09 39.94 10.65
CA THR A 3 47.71 38.85 11.53
C THR A 3 46.59 37.96 11.03
N ALA A 4 46.68 36.68 11.36
CA ALA A 4 45.63 35.68 11.16
C ALA A 4 44.46 35.96 12.13
N ASP A 5 43.27 36.19 11.57
CA ASP A 5 42.03 36.20 12.35
C ASP A 5 41.55 34.78 12.61
N ARG A 6 41.23 34.54 13.88
CA ARG A 6 40.74 33.29 14.46
C ARG A 6 39.35 32.95 13.94
N LEU A 7 39.15 31.68 13.60
CA LEU A 7 37.83 31.05 13.51
C LEU A 7 37.12 31.13 14.88
N PRO A 8 35.79 31.31 14.92
CA PRO A 8 35.05 31.32 16.18
C PRO A 8 35.04 29.92 16.81
N THR A 9 35.37 29.87 18.09
CA THR A 9 35.27 28.68 18.93
C THR A 9 33.80 28.32 19.19
N ALA A 10 33.54 27.02 19.26
CA ALA A 10 32.33 26.46 19.85
C ALA A 10 32.09 27.00 21.27
N ASP A 11 30.83 26.91 21.71
CA ASP A 11 30.29 27.26 23.03
C ASP A 11 29.66 28.66 23.15
N ALA A 12 28.42 28.74 22.64
CA ALA A 12 27.42 29.69 23.10
C ALA A 12 26.04 29.01 23.16
N TRP A 13 25.93 27.92 23.94
CA TRP A 13 24.64 27.46 24.47
C TRP A 13 24.69 27.65 25.98
N GLY A 14 24.09 28.75 26.44
CA GLY A 14 23.89 29.01 27.85
C GLY A 14 23.08 27.88 28.48
N PHE A 15 23.65 27.26 29.52
CA PHE A 15 22.96 26.29 30.35
C PHE A 15 21.82 27.02 31.10
N VAL A 16 20.58 26.77 30.70
CA VAL A 16 19.39 27.21 31.45
C VAL A 16 19.04 26.09 32.44
N PRO A 17 19.12 26.31 33.77
CA PRO A 17 18.64 25.35 34.73
C PRO A 17 17.11 25.38 34.73
N GLY A 18 16.50 24.49 33.94
CA GLY A 18 15.04 24.30 33.87
C GLY A 18 14.58 22.94 33.29
N ALA A 19 15.52 22.08 32.88
CA ALA A 19 15.19 20.82 32.20
C ALA A 19 14.58 19.74 33.13
N ALA A 20 14.91 19.76 34.43
CA ALA A 20 14.44 18.73 35.36
C ALA A 20 12.93 18.85 35.68
N ASP A 21 12.42 20.07 35.84
CA ASP A 21 11.01 20.32 36.17
C ASP A 21 10.07 20.05 34.98
N GLY A 22 10.50 20.36 33.75
CA GLY A 22 9.74 20.06 32.53
C GLY A 22 9.66 18.56 32.20
N VAL A 23 10.72 17.80 32.49
CA VAL A 23 10.75 16.33 32.31
C VAL A 23 9.91 15.63 33.39
N ALA A 24 9.90 16.13 34.62
CA ALA A 24 9.06 15.61 35.71
C ALA A 24 7.56 15.89 35.49
N GLN A 25 7.20 17.06 34.95
CA GLN A 25 5.79 17.38 34.62
C GLN A 25 5.25 16.58 33.44
N THR A 26 6.07 16.36 32.41
CA THR A 26 5.68 15.54 31.25
C THR A 26 5.51 14.06 31.61
N THR A 27 6.38 13.51 32.46
CA THR A 27 6.22 12.14 32.98
C THR A 27 5.00 11.99 33.88
N ALA A 28 4.75 12.94 34.80
CA ALA A 28 3.54 12.93 35.64
C ALA A 28 2.23 13.04 34.81
N HIS A 29 2.26 13.81 33.72
CA HIS A 29 1.12 13.92 32.81
C HIS A 29 0.87 12.61 32.05
N ALA A 30 1.93 11.99 31.50
CA ALA A 30 1.84 10.71 30.80
C ALA A 30 1.37 9.56 31.72
N GLU A 31 1.80 9.55 32.98
CA GLU A 31 1.30 8.60 33.99
C GLU A 31 -0.18 8.81 34.30
N THR A 32 -0.60 10.08 34.37
CA THR A 32 -2.01 10.43 34.60
C THR A 32 -2.87 9.99 33.41
N GLU A 33 -2.43 10.28 32.19
CA GLU A 33 -3.10 9.86 30.96
C GLU A 33 -3.23 8.33 30.89
N ARG A 34 -2.16 7.59 31.16
CA ARG A 34 -2.19 6.12 31.19
C ARG A 34 -3.18 5.57 32.22
N ARG A 35 -3.22 6.14 33.43
CA ARG A 35 -4.21 5.75 34.46
C ARG A 35 -5.64 5.99 34.01
N LEU A 36 -5.91 7.09 33.31
CA LEU A 36 -7.24 7.39 32.76
C LEU A 36 -7.64 6.40 31.66
N ILE A 37 -6.71 6.10 30.75
CA ILE A 37 -6.92 5.10 29.69
C ILE A 37 -7.23 3.72 30.29
N ASP A 38 -6.47 3.30 31.30
CA ASP A 38 -6.68 2.03 31.99
C ASP A 38 -8.06 1.99 32.68
N ALA A 39 -8.45 3.06 33.38
CA ALA A 39 -9.75 3.16 34.04
C ALA A 39 -10.93 3.13 33.05
N LEU A 40 -10.82 3.85 31.93
CA LEU A 40 -11.83 3.86 30.87
C LEU A 40 -11.96 2.48 30.22
N THR A 41 -10.84 1.85 29.90
CA THR A 41 -10.80 0.53 29.26
C THR A 41 -11.32 -0.57 30.19
N ALA A 42 -10.94 -0.55 31.46
CA ALA A 42 -11.37 -1.54 32.46
C ALA A 42 -12.89 -1.52 32.70
N SER A 43 -13.56 -0.38 32.45
CA SER A 43 -15.02 -0.30 32.57
C SER A 43 -15.79 -1.09 31.51
N GLY A 44 -15.16 -1.46 30.40
CA GLY A 44 -15.79 -2.13 29.26
C GLY A 44 -16.77 -1.27 28.45
N ARG A 45 -16.99 -0.01 28.84
CA ARG A 45 -17.91 0.93 28.15
C ARG A 45 -17.23 1.79 27.09
N TYR A 46 -15.91 1.90 27.14
CA TYR A 46 -15.13 2.76 26.26
C TYR A 46 -14.09 1.95 25.52
N GLN A 47 -13.94 2.25 24.23
CA GLN A 47 -12.82 1.79 23.43
C GLN A 47 -11.93 2.99 23.16
N VAL A 48 -10.80 3.07 23.87
CA VAL A 48 -9.76 4.04 23.57
C VAL A 48 -8.99 3.57 22.33
N ILE A 49 -8.75 4.52 21.41
CA ILE A 49 -7.93 4.36 20.21
C ILE A 49 -6.83 5.42 20.24
N GLU A 50 -5.63 5.07 19.78
CA GLU A 50 -4.43 5.91 19.90
C GLU A 50 -4.05 6.52 18.55
N LYS A 51 -3.42 7.70 18.55
CA LYS A 51 -2.84 8.25 17.32
C LYS A 51 -1.66 7.36 16.90
N LEU A 52 -1.54 7.07 15.62
CA LEU A 52 -0.37 6.36 15.10
C LEU A 52 0.89 7.21 15.35
N GLU A 53 1.83 6.64 16.08
CA GLU A 53 3.17 7.18 16.23
C GLU A 53 4.15 6.42 15.32
N PRO A 54 5.01 7.12 14.54
CA PRO A 54 6.00 6.48 13.70
C PRO A 54 6.92 5.56 14.51
N ARG A 55 7.11 4.32 14.04
CA ARG A 55 7.99 3.34 14.67
C ARG A 55 9.17 3.02 13.76
N PRO A 56 10.41 3.34 14.15
CA PRO A 56 11.59 3.01 13.34
C PRO A 56 11.90 1.51 13.37
N HIS A 57 11.38 0.77 14.37
CA HIS A 57 11.61 -0.66 14.51
C HIS A 57 10.35 -1.41 14.98
N TYR A 58 10.12 -2.60 14.42
CA TYR A 58 9.01 -3.48 14.80
C TYR A 58 9.49 -4.80 15.43
N HIS A 59 10.56 -5.39 14.90
CA HIS A 59 11.19 -6.60 15.43
C HIS A 59 12.68 -6.37 15.64
N ALA A 60 13.24 -6.94 16.72
CA ALA A 60 14.67 -6.83 17.02
C ALA A 60 15.50 -7.64 15.99
N PRO A 61 16.68 -7.13 15.57
CA PRO A 61 17.59 -7.89 14.71
C PRO A 61 18.03 -9.19 15.39
N ASP A 62 17.92 -10.31 14.68
CA ASP A 62 18.28 -11.65 15.18
C ASP A 62 19.17 -12.44 14.20
N GLY A 63 19.70 -11.77 13.17
CA GLY A 63 20.51 -12.38 12.13
C GLY A 63 19.72 -13.05 11.00
N THR A 64 18.38 -13.01 11.03
CA THR A 64 17.55 -13.49 9.91
C THR A 64 17.85 -12.67 8.64
N PRO A 65 18.11 -13.30 7.48
CA PRO A 65 18.33 -12.58 6.23
C PRO A 65 17.12 -11.73 5.83
N THR A 66 17.35 -10.44 5.61
CA THR A 66 16.33 -9.47 5.21
C THR A 66 16.46 -9.06 3.74
N LYS A 67 15.44 -8.38 3.23
CA LYS A 67 15.43 -7.64 1.98
C LYS A 67 14.82 -6.26 2.21
N GLN A 68 15.09 -5.32 1.31
CA GLN A 68 14.45 -4.00 1.29
C GLN A 68 13.13 -4.07 0.51
N ALA A 69 12.06 -3.64 1.16
CA ALA A 69 10.80 -3.30 0.53
C ALA A 69 10.63 -1.78 0.51
N LEU A 70 9.72 -1.31 -0.34
CA LEU A 70 9.34 0.09 -0.42
C LEU A 70 7.83 0.18 -0.33
N PHE A 71 7.30 0.86 0.67
CA PHE A 71 5.91 1.26 0.68
C PHE A 71 5.77 2.59 -0.06
N VAL A 72 4.82 2.67 -0.98
CA VAL A 72 4.51 3.88 -1.74
C VAL A 72 3.03 4.21 -1.64
N ASP A 73 2.74 5.49 -1.72
CA ASP A 73 1.38 6.03 -1.83
C ASP A 73 1.45 7.33 -2.65
N VAL A 74 0.44 7.56 -3.50
CA VAL A 74 0.29 8.80 -4.27
C VAL A 74 -1.05 9.46 -3.99
N GLU A 75 -1.01 10.77 -3.80
CA GLU A 75 -2.19 11.61 -3.99
C GLU A 75 -2.18 12.15 -5.42
N THR A 76 -3.36 12.25 -6.04
CA THR A 76 -3.48 12.71 -7.43
C THR A 76 -4.59 13.75 -7.57
N THR A 77 -4.69 14.38 -8.75
CA THR A 77 -5.75 15.33 -9.09
C THR A 77 -7.16 14.73 -9.17
N GLY A 78 -7.32 13.42 -8.95
CA GLY A 78 -8.60 12.72 -9.04
C GLY A 78 -8.51 11.23 -8.72
N LEU A 79 -9.39 10.42 -9.34
CA LEU A 79 -9.44 8.96 -9.18
C LEU A 79 -9.33 8.21 -10.53
N GLY A 80 -9.16 8.95 -11.62
CA GLY A 80 -9.07 8.43 -12.98
C GLY A 80 -7.66 8.02 -13.37
N ASP A 81 -7.57 7.27 -14.48
CA ASP A 81 -6.29 6.74 -14.97
C ASP A 81 -5.37 7.82 -15.57
N ASP A 82 -5.89 9.01 -15.90
CA ASP A 82 -5.15 10.12 -16.50
C ASP A 82 -4.86 11.26 -15.50
N ASP A 83 -5.23 11.07 -14.23
CA ASP A 83 -4.95 12.04 -13.18
C ASP A 83 -3.45 12.17 -12.90
N ARG A 84 -3.06 13.35 -12.42
CA ARG A 84 -1.65 13.73 -12.23
C ARG A 84 -1.28 13.61 -10.76
N ILE A 85 -0.10 13.07 -10.49
CA ILE A 85 0.46 12.98 -9.14
C ILE A 85 0.61 14.40 -8.58
N ILE A 86 0.18 14.61 -7.34
CA ILE A 86 0.37 15.84 -6.57
C ILE A 86 1.21 15.61 -5.32
N GLN A 87 1.28 14.37 -4.83
CA GLN A 87 2.16 13.95 -3.74
C GLN A 87 2.66 12.52 -4.00
N LEU A 88 3.92 12.24 -3.64
CA LEU A 88 4.47 10.89 -3.56
C LEU A 88 5.16 10.71 -2.21
N ALA A 89 4.73 9.69 -1.47
CA ALA A 89 5.44 9.17 -0.31
C ALA A 89 6.13 7.84 -0.63
N MET A 90 7.36 7.68 -0.15
CA MET A 90 8.20 6.50 -0.32
C MET A 90 8.87 6.17 1.01
N ILE A 91 8.52 5.04 1.62
CA ILE A 91 9.09 4.58 2.89
C ILE A 91 9.77 3.22 2.69
N PRO A 92 11.12 3.18 2.66
CA PRO A 92 11.84 1.92 2.62
C PRO A 92 11.75 1.21 3.97
N PHE A 93 11.63 -0.12 3.96
CA PHE A 93 11.64 -0.92 5.18
C PHE A 93 12.23 -2.31 4.96
N GLU A 94 12.81 -2.86 6.03
CA GLU A 94 13.45 -4.16 6.04
C GLU A 94 12.48 -5.25 6.46
N PHE A 95 12.41 -6.33 5.68
CA PHE A 95 11.57 -7.47 5.99
C PHE A 95 12.29 -8.81 5.76
N ALA A 96 11.89 -9.83 6.52
CA ALA A 96 12.32 -11.22 6.33
C ALA A 96 11.28 -12.05 5.57
N LYS A 97 11.69 -13.23 5.11
CA LYS A 97 10.82 -14.13 4.34
C LYS A 97 9.57 -14.60 5.10
N ASP A 98 9.62 -14.60 6.42
CA ASP A 98 8.55 -14.97 7.35
C ASP A 98 7.60 -13.79 7.70
N GLY A 99 7.77 -12.64 7.04
CA GLY A 99 6.90 -11.48 7.20
C GLY A 99 7.29 -10.55 8.35
N ARG A 100 8.31 -10.85 9.15
CA ARG A 100 8.77 -9.88 10.17
C ARG A 100 9.35 -8.64 9.50
N ILE A 101 8.92 -7.47 9.99
CA ILE A 101 9.46 -6.15 9.63
C ILE A 101 10.43 -5.72 10.73
N PHE A 102 11.65 -5.35 10.37
CA PHE A 102 12.71 -5.04 11.33
C PHE A 102 12.88 -3.54 11.50
N ALA A 103 13.37 -2.87 10.46
CA ALA A 103 13.62 -1.43 10.44
C ALA A 103 12.73 -0.73 9.41
N VAL A 104 12.27 0.47 9.73
CA VAL A 104 11.56 1.38 8.84
C VAL A 104 12.43 2.62 8.67
N GLY A 105 12.79 2.91 7.43
CA GLY A 105 13.61 4.07 7.08
C GLY A 105 12.82 5.37 7.12
N ALA A 106 13.53 6.48 6.90
CA ALA A 106 12.91 7.79 6.81
C ALA A 106 11.95 7.87 5.62
N CYS A 107 10.79 8.48 5.83
CA CYS A 107 9.86 8.78 4.75
C CYS A 107 10.47 9.82 3.82
N ARG A 108 10.44 9.53 2.51
CA ARG A 108 10.69 10.50 1.46
C ARG A 108 9.34 10.96 0.94
N ASN A 109 9.06 12.24 1.11
CA ASN A 109 7.76 12.82 0.80
C ASN A 109 7.97 14.06 -0.05
N TRP A 110 7.37 14.10 -1.23
CA TRP A 110 7.49 15.20 -2.17
C TRP A 110 6.13 15.58 -2.74
N TYR A 111 5.96 16.86 -3.02
CA TYR A 111 4.88 17.37 -3.85
C TYR A 111 5.33 17.46 -5.31
N GLU A 112 4.36 17.43 -6.23
CA GLU A 112 4.60 17.63 -7.65
C GLU A 112 3.58 18.62 -8.22
N ASP A 113 4.04 19.67 -8.90
CA ASP A 113 3.16 20.58 -9.62
C ASP A 113 2.51 19.83 -10.79
N PRO A 114 1.18 19.58 -10.76
CA PRO A 114 0.52 18.84 -11.81
C PRO A 114 0.35 19.67 -13.09
N GLY A 115 0.63 20.98 -13.10
CA GLY A 115 0.45 21.86 -14.25
C GLY A 115 -1.01 22.11 -14.64
N ILE A 116 -1.95 21.77 -13.75
CA ILE A 116 -3.39 22.04 -13.82
C ILE A 116 -3.90 22.42 -12.42
N PRO A 117 -5.02 23.14 -12.30
CA PRO A 117 -5.61 23.43 -10.99
C PRO A 117 -5.99 22.15 -10.24
N ILE A 118 -5.66 22.06 -8.95
CA ILE A 118 -6.17 21.00 -8.06
C ILE A 118 -7.68 21.22 -7.84
N PRO A 119 -8.54 20.22 -8.11
CA PRO A 119 -9.97 20.34 -7.83
C PRO A 119 -10.25 20.55 -6.34
N GLU A 120 -11.25 21.39 -6.00
CA GLU A 120 -11.59 21.71 -4.60
C GLU A 120 -11.92 20.47 -3.76
N GLU A 121 -12.58 19.48 -4.36
CA GLU A 121 -12.89 18.21 -3.69
C GLU A 121 -11.64 17.39 -3.33
N ILE A 122 -10.57 17.49 -4.13
CA ILE A 122 -9.29 16.85 -3.85
C ILE A 122 -8.55 17.61 -2.76
N THR A 123 -8.53 18.94 -2.81
CA THR A 123 -7.97 19.75 -1.71
C THR A 123 -8.69 19.48 -0.39
N ALA A 124 -10.02 19.35 -0.41
CA ALA A 124 -10.81 19.02 0.79
C ALA A 124 -10.52 17.60 1.31
N LEU A 125 -10.20 16.65 0.42
CA LEU A 125 -9.89 15.27 0.77
C LEU A 125 -8.48 15.13 1.34
N THR A 126 -7.48 15.69 0.68
CA THR A 126 -6.05 15.45 0.98
C THR A 126 -5.41 16.57 1.83
N GLY A 127 -6.07 17.73 1.90
CA GLY A 127 -5.51 18.93 2.49
C GLY A 127 -4.39 19.58 1.67
N ILE A 128 -4.15 19.12 0.43
CA ILE A 128 -3.12 19.67 -0.46
C ILE A 128 -3.73 20.78 -1.30
N SER A 129 -3.22 21.99 -1.10
CA SER A 129 -3.63 23.18 -1.84
C SER A 129 -2.78 23.38 -3.10
N GLN A 130 -3.25 24.24 -4.00
CA GLN A 130 -2.47 24.64 -5.18
C GLN A 130 -1.10 25.23 -4.78
N ALA A 131 -1.06 26.03 -3.70
CA ALA A 131 0.17 26.65 -3.22
C ALA A 131 1.20 25.63 -2.70
N ASP A 132 0.77 24.46 -2.23
CA ASP A 132 1.68 23.40 -1.77
C ASP A 132 2.43 22.75 -2.94
N VAL A 133 1.81 22.69 -4.12
CA VAL A 133 2.36 22.00 -5.29
C VAL A 133 3.01 22.94 -6.29
N ASP A 134 2.67 24.23 -6.32
CA ASP A 134 3.15 25.18 -7.33
C ASP A 134 4.69 25.19 -7.46
N GLY A 135 5.19 24.88 -8.65
CA GLY A 135 6.62 24.81 -8.96
C GLY A 135 7.38 23.62 -8.36
N GLN A 136 6.71 22.73 -7.61
CA GLN A 136 7.33 21.55 -7.01
C GLN A 136 7.64 20.47 -8.05
N ARG A 137 8.73 19.74 -7.82
CA ARG A 137 9.17 18.63 -8.67
C ARG A 137 9.72 17.51 -7.80
N ILE A 138 9.28 16.29 -8.08
CA ILE A 138 9.85 15.09 -7.48
C ILE A 138 11.24 14.88 -8.10
N PRO A 139 12.30 14.68 -7.30
CA PRO A 139 13.65 14.45 -7.80
C PRO A 139 13.80 13.03 -8.37
N ASP A 140 13.71 12.89 -9.70
CA ASP A 140 13.80 11.60 -10.42
C ASP A 140 15.01 10.75 -9.99
N ALA A 141 16.20 11.36 -9.85
CA ALA A 141 17.42 10.64 -9.46
C ALA A 141 17.35 10.04 -8.04
N GLU A 142 16.64 10.68 -7.10
CA GLU A 142 16.46 10.15 -5.74
C GLU A 142 15.47 8.99 -5.75
N VAL A 143 14.38 9.09 -6.52
CA VAL A 143 13.41 8.00 -6.72
C VAL A 143 14.10 6.78 -7.32
N GLU A 144 14.89 6.96 -8.38
CA GLU A 144 15.63 5.87 -9.03
C GLU A 144 16.65 5.21 -8.10
N ALA A 145 17.36 5.99 -7.29
CA ALA A 145 18.31 5.47 -6.31
C ALA A 145 17.62 4.60 -5.25
N ILE A 146 16.47 5.04 -4.71
CA ILE A 146 15.69 4.24 -3.75
C ILE A 146 15.19 2.94 -4.39
N LEU A 147 14.74 3.03 -5.65
CA LEU A 147 14.27 1.86 -6.38
C LEU A 147 15.39 0.87 -6.64
N ALA A 148 16.63 1.28 -6.90
CA ALA A 148 17.74 0.37 -7.20
C ALA A 148 17.87 -0.78 -6.19
N ASP A 149 17.80 -0.47 -4.89
CA ASP A 149 17.95 -1.44 -3.79
C ASP A 149 16.62 -2.13 -3.38
N THR A 150 15.49 -1.69 -3.96
CA THR A 150 14.16 -2.21 -3.61
C THR A 150 13.87 -3.54 -4.30
N ALA A 151 13.58 -4.57 -3.49
CA ALA A 151 13.22 -5.91 -3.97
C ALA A 151 11.71 -6.11 -4.19
N LEU A 152 10.88 -5.35 -3.47
CA LEU A 152 9.41 -5.41 -3.51
C LEU A 152 8.81 -4.02 -3.24
N VAL A 153 7.91 -3.57 -4.11
CA VAL A 153 7.11 -2.36 -3.91
C VAL A 153 5.73 -2.75 -3.37
N LEU A 154 5.21 -2.00 -2.41
CA LEU A 154 3.91 -2.20 -1.81
C LEU A 154 3.12 -0.90 -1.83
N ALA A 155 1.81 -1.00 -2.04
CA ALA A 155 0.87 0.09 -1.84
C ALA A 155 -0.46 -0.44 -1.29
N HIS A 156 -1.23 0.41 -0.63
CA HIS A 156 -2.57 0.05 -0.16
C HIS A 156 -3.59 0.39 -1.25
N ASN A 157 -3.94 -0.61 -2.07
CA ASN A 157 -4.65 -0.48 -3.35
C ASN A 157 -3.71 -0.17 -4.54
N ALA A 158 -2.64 -0.96 -4.68
CA ALA A 158 -1.64 -0.81 -5.74
C ALA A 158 -2.17 -0.71 -7.18
N ARG A 159 -3.41 -1.09 -7.48
CA ARG A 159 -4.04 -0.88 -8.79
C ARG A 159 -4.23 0.61 -9.12
N PHE A 160 -4.26 1.45 -8.10
CA PHE A 160 -4.35 2.90 -8.22
C PHE A 160 -2.95 3.51 -8.36
N ASP A 161 -2.04 3.25 -7.41
CA ASP A 161 -0.72 3.88 -7.37
C ASP A 161 0.18 3.47 -8.53
N ARG A 162 0.21 2.15 -8.81
CA ARG A 162 1.16 1.57 -9.75
C ARG A 162 1.06 2.16 -11.16
N PRO A 163 -0.13 2.29 -11.78
CA PRO A 163 -0.23 2.91 -13.11
C PRO A 163 0.29 4.35 -13.14
N HIS A 164 0.02 5.14 -12.10
CA HIS A 164 0.52 6.52 -12.00
C HIS A 164 2.04 6.55 -11.91
N LEU A 165 2.60 5.70 -11.06
CA LEU A 165 4.04 5.60 -10.84
C LEU A 165 4.79 5.03 -12.04
N GLU A 166 4.26 4.01 -12.72
CA GLU A 166 4.87 3.48 -13.96
C GLU A 166 4.88 4.52 -15.09
N ARG A 167 3.84 5.37 -15.16
CA ARG A 167 3.76 6.44 -16.17
C ARG A 167 4.76 7.57 -15.88
N ARG A 168 4.91 7.96 -14.61
CA ARG A 168 5.80 9.06 -14.20
C ARG A 168 7.27 8.63 -14.07
N PHE A 169 7.50 7.40 -13.62
CA PHE A 169 8.83 6.81 -13.40
C PHE A 169 8.87 5.38 -13.96
N PRO A 170 9.30 5.19 -15.22
CA PRO A 170 9.27 3.88 -15.90
C PRO A 170 9.96 2.74 -15.15
N LEU A 171 10.92 3.03 -14.26
CA LEU A 171 11.63 2.03 -13.47
C LEU A 171 10.72 1.20 -12.54
N PHE A 172 9.56 1.72 -12.12
CA PHE A 172 8.58 0.93 -11.35
C PHE A 172 8.04 -0.27 -12.13
N ALA A 173 8.08 -0.23 -13.48
CA ALA A 173 7.64 -1.31 -14.34
C ALA A 173 8.49 -2.58 -14.17
N GLU A 174 9.74 -2.42 -13.73
CA GLU A 174 10.70 -3.49 -13.53
C GLU A 174 10.67 -4.10 -12.13
N LYS A 175 9.88 -3.53 -11.21
CA LYS A 175 9.79 -4.00 -9.83
C LYS A 175 8.71 -5.05 -9.66
N HIS A 176 8.89 -5.87 -8.64
CA HIS A 176 7.83 -6.74 -8.12
C HIS A 176 6.89 -5.91 -7.25
N TRP A 177 5.60 -6.19 -7.33
CA TRP A 177 4.58 -5.47 -6.57
C TRP A 177 3.71 -6.40 -5.72
N ALA A 178 3.31 -5.90 -4.56
CA ALA A 178 2.26 -6.47 -3.73
C ALA A 178 1.28 -5.37 -3.29
N CYS A 179 0.07 -5.76 -2.90
CA CYS A 179 -1.00 -4.85 -2.53
C CYS A 179 -1.53 -5.19 -1.14
N SER A 180 -1.35 -4.34 -0.14
CA SER A 180 -1.87 -4.66 1.21
C SER A 180 -3.39 -4.72 1.28
N CYS A 181 -4.10 -4.10 0.33
CA CYS A 181 -5.57 -4.19 0.24
C CYS A 181 -6.06 -5.54 -0.33
N ASP A 182 -5.38 -6.08 -1.35
CA ASP A 182 -5.82 -7.27 -2.10
C ASP A 182 -5.06 -8.56 -1.73
N ASP A 183 -3.79 -8.46 -1.30
CA ASP A 183 -2.93 -9.62 -0.98
C ASP A 183 -3.05 -10.11 0.45
N VAL A 184 -3.81 -9.41 1.28
CA VAL A 184 -4.21 -9.94 2.59
C VAL A 184 -5.70 -10.26 2.51
N PRO A 185 -6.12 -11.52 2.80
CA PRO A 185 -7.51 -11.94 2.67
C PRO A 185 -8.32 -11.47 3.89
N TRP A 186 -8.45 -10.15 4.08
CA TRP A 186 -9.06 -9.52 5.25
C TRP A 186 -10.41 -10.16 5.66
N ARG A 187 -11.28 -10.46 4.69
CA ARG A 187 -12.56 -11.14 4.96
C ARG A 187 -12.43 -12.55 5.53
N ALA A 188 -11.45 -13.32 5.05
CA ALA A 188 -11.17 -14.65 5.60
C ALA A 188 -10.61 -14.56 7.03
N GLU A 189 -9.97 -13.44 7.36
CA GLU A 189 -9.52 -13.07 8.70
C GLU A 189 -10.63 -12.44 9.55
N GLY A 190 -11.90 -12.50 9.12
CA GLY A 190 -13.05 -11.99 9.88
C GLY A 190 -13.24 -10.47 9.82
N LEU A 191 -12.59 -9.80 8.88
CA LEU A 191 -12.64 -8.35 8.73
C LEU A 191 -13.52 -7.93 7.55
N GLU A 192 -14.51 -7.07 7.80
CA GLU A 192 -15.58 -6.77 6.85
C GLU A 192 -15.15 -5.85 5.69
N SER A 193 -14.11 -5.04 5.92
CA SER A 193 -13.62 -4.02 4.99
C SER A 193 -12.11 -4.07 4.88
N SER A 194 -11.59 -3.78 3.69
CA SER A 194 -10.17 -3.63 3.42
C SER A 194 -9.69 -2.18 3.42
N LYS A 195 -10.57 -1.20 3.69
CA LYS A 195 -10.19 0.23 3.74
C LYS A 195 -9.16 0.47 4.86
N LEU A 196 -8.06 1.15 4.56
CA LEU A 196 -6.95 1.35 5.50
C LEU A 196 -7.38 1.95 6.85
N GLY A 197 -8.15 3.05 6.85
CA GLY A 197 -8.66 3.65 8.09
C GLY A 197 -9.54 2.71 8.93
N TRP A 198 -10.32 1.83 8.29
CA TRP A 198 -11.11 0.82 9.01
C TRP A 198 -10.21 -0.28 9.58
N LEU A 199 -9.19 -0.71 8.84
CA LEU A 199 -8.21 -1.70 9.30
C LEU A 199 -7.38 -1.16 10.47
N ALA A 200 -6.93 0.10 10.39
CA ALA A 200 -6.25 0.81 11.47
C ALA A 200 -7.09 0.82 12.75
N TYR A 201 -8.37 1.18 12.64
CA TYR A 201 -9.29 1.18 13.76
C TYR A 201 -9.53 -0.23 14.33
N ARG A 202 -9.83 -1.21 13.46
CA ARG A 202 -10.28 -2.54 13.90
C ARG A 202 -9.17 -3.47 14.35
N MET A 203 -8.01 -3.41 13.70
CA MET A 203 -6.88 -4.30 14.00
C MET A 203 -5.89 -3.67 14.95
N CYS A 204 -5.54 -2.41 14.71
CA CYS A 204 -4.47 -1.74 15.44
C CYS A 204 -5.01 -0.87 16.59
N ARG A 205 -6.33 -0.61 16.62
CA ARG A 205 -6.97 0.35 17.54
C ARG A 205 -6.34 1.74 17.44
N MET A 206 -6.02 2.15 16.20
CA MET A 206 -5.34 3.40 15.92
C MET A 206 -6.14 4.31 14.99
N PHE A 207 -5.88 5.60 15.07
CA PHE A 207 -6.28 6.60 14.08
C PHE A 207 -5.06 7.38 13.58
N TYR A 208 -5.19 7.99 12.42
CA TYR A 208 -4.16 8.80 11.78
C TYR A 208 -4.82 9.79 10.80
N GLU A 209 -4.04 10.69 10.24
CA GLU A 209 -4.49 11.63 9.21
C GLU A 209 -4.52 10.91 7.86
N ALA A 210 -5.68 10.31 7.54
CA ALA A 210 -5.88 9.62 6.26
C ALA A 210 -5.89 10.62 5.08
N HIS A 211 -5.55 10.13 3.88
CA HIS A 211 -5.41 10.93 2.66
C HIS A 211 -4.20 11.89 2.72
N ARG A 212 -3.15 11.40 3.36
CA ARG A 212 -1.82 12.00 3.41
C ARG A 212 -0.87 10.86 3.12
N ALA A 213 -0.21 10.91 1.96
CA ALA A 213 0.52 9.76 1.44
C ALA A 213 1.54 9.17 2.42
N ASP A 214 2.22 10.01 3.20
CA ASP A 214 3.19 9.62 4.21
C ASP A 214 2.55 8.93 5.43
N ALA A 215 1.40 9.44 5.89
CA ALA A 215 0.67 8.86 7.01
C ALA A 215 0.00 7.53 6.62
N ASP A 216 -0.54 7.44 5.41
CA ASP A 216 -1.09 6.19 4.84
C ASP A 216 0.01 5.12 4.69
N CYS A 217 1.21 5.48 4.20
CA CYS A 217 2.36 4.57 4.16
C CYS A 217 2.72 4.04 5.56
N LEU A 218 2.84 4.92 6.56
CA LEU A 218 3.21 4.53 7.93
C LEU A 218 2.14 3.61 8.53
N MET A 219 0.86 3.93 8.36
CA MET A 219 -0.23 3.11 8.88
C MET A 219 -0.25 1.75 8.20
N ALA A 220 -0.04 1.68 6.89
CA ALA A 220 -0.01 0.42 6.17
C ALA A 220 1.18 -0.46 6.58
N ILE A 221 2.38 0.11 6.80
CA ILE A 221 3.53 -0.63 7.34
C ILE A 221 3.21 -1.16 8.75
N HIS A 222 2.62 -0.34 9.62
CA HIS A 222 2.20 -0.77 10.96
C HIS A 222 1.20 -1.92 10.92
N LEU A 223 0.22 -1.83 10.02
CA LEU A 223 -0.76 -2.88 9.78
C LEU A 223 -0.10 -4.17 9.30
N LEU A 224 0.87 -4.08 8.38
CA LEU A 224 1.62 -5.25 7.89
C LEU A 224 2.47 -5.92 8.98
N ALA A 225 2.98 -5.14 9.92
CA ALA A 225 3.69 -5.65 11.11
C ALA A 225 2.74 -6.20 12.19
N SER A 226 1.42 -6.02 12.05
CA SER A 226 0.44 -6.48 13.03
C SER A 226 0.03 -7.94 12.79
N ARG A 227 -0.41 -8.61 13.87
CA ARG A 227 -0.96 -9.97 13.78
C ARG A 227 -2.41 -9.94 13.34
N LEU A 228 -2.73 -10.81 12.40
CA LEU A 228 -4.09 -11.14 12.00
C LEU A 228 -4.78 -11.97 13.11
N PRO A 229 -6.12 -12.06 13.12
CA PRO A 229 -6.86 -12.97 14.00
C PRO A 229 -6.41 -14.44 13.91
N SER A 230 -5.93 -14.90 12.75
CA SER A 230 -5.28 -16.21 12.60
C SER A 230 -3.95 -16.37 13.35
N GLY A 231 -3.39 -15.28 13.90
CA GLY A 231 -2.12 -15.24 14.62
C GLY A 231 -0.90 -14.98 13.73
N LYS A 232 -1.03 -15.10 12.40
CA LYS A 232 0.03 -14.78 11.43
C LYS A 232 0.27 -13.27 11.33
N LEU A 233 1.46 -12.86 10.89
CA LEU A 233 1.68 -11.47 10.52
C LEU A 233 0.94 -11.14 9.21
N ALA A 234 0.37 -9.95 9.09
CA ALA A 234 -0.27 -9.53 7.85
C ALA A 234 0.72 -9.52 6.66
N MET A 235 1.97 -9.10 6.90
CA MET A 235 3.06 -9.19 5.92
C MET A 235 3.39 -10.64 5.51
N GLU A 236 3.31 -11.61 6.43
CA GLU A 236 3.55 -13.02 6.12
C GLU A 236 2.54 -13.51 5.08
N VAL A 237 1.26 -13.27 5.35
CA VAL A 237 0.16 -13.67 4.45
C VAL A 237 0.24 -12.93 3.12
N LEU A 238 0.54 -11.63 3.15
CA LEU A 238 0.78 -10.84 1.95
C LEU A 238 1.89 -11.43 1.08
N LEU A 239 3.02 -11.83 1.68
CA LEU A 239 4.14 -12.41 0.94
C LEU A 239 3.79 -13.77 0.32
N ASP A 240 3.01 -14.59 1.01
CA ASP A 240 2.52 -15.86 0.47
C ASP A 240 1.63 -15.63 -0.76
N CYS A 241 0.71 -14.66 -0.68
CA CYS A 241 -0.12 -14.24 -1.82
C CYS A 241 0.72 -13.60 -2.95
N ALA A 242 1.73 -12.79 -2.62
CA ALA A 242 2.61 -12.14 -3.59
C ALA A 242 3.46 -13.15 -4.39
N ARG A 243 3.88 -14.25 -3.76
CA ARG A 243 4.71 -15.32 -4.35
C ARG A 243 3.90 -16.32 -5.18
N ALA A 244 2.58 -16.41 -4.96
CA ALA A 244 1.72 -17.30 -5.72
C ALA A 244 1.72 -16.90 -7.20
N LYS A 245 1.80 -17.89 -8.09
CA LYS A 245 1.61 -17.68 -9.53
C LYS A 245 0.18 -17.22 -9.77
N THR A 246 0.00 -16.19 -10.57
CA THR A 246 -1.31 -15.62 -10.86
C THR A 246 -1.74 -15.94 -12.28
N ALA A 247 -2.98 -16.37 -12.44
CA ALA A 247 -3.64 -16.56 -13.71
C ALA A 247 -4.76 -15.52 -13.87
N ARG A 248 -4.73 -14.76 -14.96
CA ARG A 248 -5.84 -13.92 -15.39
C ARG A 248 -6.81 -14.75 -16.21
N ILE A 249 -8.04 -14.83 -15.74
CA ILE A 249 -9.15 -15.50 -16.41
C ILE A 249 -9.99 -14.45 -17.12
N TRP A 250 -10.23 -14.65 -18.41
CA TRP A 250 -11.10 -13.85 -19.25
C TRP A 250 -12.37 -14.65 -19.57
N ALA A 251 -13.50 -14.28 -18.98
CA ALA A 251 -14.81 -14.85 -19.28
C ALA A 251 -15.33 -14.29 -20.63
N CYS A 252 -14.74 -14.78 -21.72
CA CYS A 252 -15.10 -14.44 -23.10
C CYS A 252 -16.53 -14.91 -23.43
N ASP A 253 -17.24 -14.12 -24.23
CA ASP A 253 -18.58 -14.44 -24.72
C ASP A 253 -19.58 -14.84 -23.61
N SER A 254 -19.40 -14.28 -22.40
CA SER A 254 -20.32 -14.49 -21.29
C SER A 254 -21.69 -13.88 -21.62
N PRO A 255 -22.81 -14.59 -21.39
CA PRO A 255 -24.14 -14.04 -21.62
C PRO A 255 -24.39 -12.76 -20.81
N PHE A 256 -25.12 -11.79 -21.36
CA PHE A 256 -25.29 -10.46 -20.75
C PHE A 256 -25.93 -10.54 -19.35
N GLU A 257 -26.88 -11.44 -19.15
CA GLU A 257 -27.59 -11.71 -17.90
C GLU A 257 -26.65 -12.19 -16.77
N THR A 258 -25.45 -12.67 -17.09
CA THR A 258 -24.46 -13.13 -16.09
C THR A 258 -23.60 -12.00 -15.53
N LYS A 259 -23.74 -10.76 -16.03
CA LYS A 259 -22.98 -9.58 -15.59
C LYS A 259 -22.96 -9.40 -14.07
N ASP A 260 -24.12 -9.45 -13.42
CA ASP A 260 -24.19 -9.21 -11.98
C ASP A 260 -23.60 -10.37 -11.17
N VAL A 261 -23.70 -11.60 -11.70
CA VAL A 261 -23.09 -12.80 -11.11
C VAL A 261 -21.56 -12.69 -11.18
N LEU A 262 -21.02 -12.33 -12.33
CA LEU A 262 -19.59 -12.08 -12.55
C LEU A 262 -19.07 -10.93 -11.66
N LYS A 263 -19.79 -9.80 -11.62
CA LYS A 263 -19.45 -8.64 -10.79
C LYS A 263 -19.41 -9.00 -9.31
N ARG A 264 -20.42 -9.71 -8.78
CA ARG A 264 -20.44 -10.19 -7.38
C ARG A 264 -19.31 -11.16 -7.08
N ARG A 265 -18.90 -11.97 -8.06
CA ARG A 265 -17.78 -12.91 -7.93
C ARG A 265 -16.40 -12.23 -7.99
N GLY A 266 -16.35 -10.94 -8.32
CA GLY A 266 -15.13 -10.12 -8.37
C GLY A 266 -14.52 -9.96 -9.76
N TYR A 267 -15.25 -10.33 -10.82
CA TYR A 267 -14.83 -10.03 -12.19
C TYR A 267 -15.00 -8.53 -12.49
N ARG A 268 -14.12 -8.02 -13.34
CA ARG A 268 -14.10 -6.63 -13.83
C ARG A 268 -14.33 -6.63 -15.33
N TRP A 269 -15.04 -5.64 -15.83
CA TRP A 269 -15.28 -5.51 -17.27
C TRP A 269 -14.08 -4.84 -17.94
N SER A 270 -13.66 -5.36 -19.09
CA SER A 270 -12.77 -4.67 -20.03
C SER A 270 -13.57 -4.35 -21.30
N GLY A 271 -13.55 -3.09 -21.76
CA GLY A 271 -14.29 -2.64 -22.93
C GLY A 271 -13.64 -3.01 -24.27
N GLY A 272 -12.40 -3.50 -24.23
CA GLY A 272 -11.60 -3.85 -25.41
C GLY A 272 -10.77 -2.69 -25.97
N GLU A 273 -10.67 -1.59 -25.22
CA GLU A 273 -9.81 -0.46 -25.57
C GLU A 273 -8.35 -0.90 -25.65
N ASN A 274 -7.57 -0.26 -26.53
CA ASN A 274 -6.13 -0.50 -26.70
C ASN A 274 -5.76 -1.96 -27.02
N GLY A 275 -6.63 -2.69 -27.73
CA GLY A 275 -6.38 -4.06 -28.16
C GLY A 275 -6.57 -5.11 -27.06
N ARG A 276 -7.10 -4.73 -25.89
CA ARG A 276 -7.49 -5.67 -24.83
C ARG A 276 -8.67 -6.54 -25.26
N LEU A 277 -8.86 -7.67 -24.59
CA LEU A 277 -10.05 -8.48 -24.79
C LEU A 277 -11.28 -7.77 -24.21
N LYS A 278 -12.33 -7.63 -25.02
CA LYS A 278 -13.64 -7.17 -24.56
C LYS A 278 -14.36 -8.30 -23.81
N ALA A 279 -14.10 -8.43 -22.52
CA ALA A 279 -14.66 -9.48 -21.69
C ALA A 279 -14.58 -9.12 -20.19
N TRP A 280 -15.33 -9.87 -19.38
CA TRP A 280 -15.14 -9.88 -17.94
C TRP A 280 -13.84 -10.62 -17.60
N TRP A 281 -13.07 -10.12 -16.64
CA TRP A 281 -11.83 -10.77 -16.21
C TRP A 281 -11.60 -10.68 -14.71
N ARG A 282 -10.82 -11.63 -14.19
CA ARG A 282 -10.27 -11.57 -12.82
C ARG A 282 -8.91 -12.24 -12.76
N ASP A 283 -8.09 -11.80 -11.82
CA ASP A 283 -6.87 -12.50 -11.46
C ASP A 283 -7.18 -13.50 -10.32
N VAL A 284 -6.64 -14.71 -10.41
CA VAL A 284 -6.70 -15.74 -9.35
C VAL A 284 -5.34 -16.40 -9.17
N PRO A 285 -5.04 -16.99 -8.00
CA PRO A 285 -3.92 -17.91 -7.89
C PRO A 285 -4.06 -19.05 -8.91
N GLU A 286 -2.97 -19.45 -9.57
CA GLU A 286 -2.95 -20.53 -10.56
C GLU A 286 -3.51 -21.83 -9.96
N ALA A 287 -3.24 -22.09 -8.68
CA ALA A 287 -3.78 -23.23 -7.96
C ALA A 287 -5.32 -23.24 -7.84
N SER A 288 -5.96 -22.07 -7.94
CA SER A 288 -7.42 -21.91 -7.89
C SER A 288 -8.08 -21.90 -9.27
N LEU A 289 -7.29 -22.00 -10.35
CA LEU A 289 -7.77 -21.88 -11.72
C LEU A 289 -8.80 -22.93 -12.10
N GLU A 290 -8.59 -24.18 -11.67
CA GLU A 290 -9.53 -25.28 -11.95
C GLU A 290 -10.87 -25.08 -11.23
N ALA A 291 -10.83 -24.68 -9.96
CA ALA A 291 -12.03 -24.37 -9.19
C ALA A 291 -12.82 -23.21 -9.81
N GLU A 292 -12.13 -22.15 -10.25
CA GLU A 292 -12.79 -21.00 -10.89
C GLU A 292 -13.33 -21.36 -12.28
N SER A 293 -12.62 -22.21 -13.03
CA SER A 293 -13.06 -22.75 -14.32
C SER A 293 -14.36 -23.55 -14.19
N LYS A 294 -14.45 -24.41 -13.18
CA LYS A 294 -15.68 -25.14 -12.84
C LYS A 294 -16.83 -24.20 -12.46
N TRP A 295 -16.54 -23.20 -11.63
CA TRP A 295 -17.55 -22.20 -11.24
C TRP A 295 -18.11 -21.45 -12.45
N LEU A 296 -17.24 -21.01 -13.38
CA LEU A 296 -17.67 -20.36 -14.63
C LEU A 296 -18.52 -21.29 -15.50
N ALA A 297 -18.13 -22.56 -15.61
CA ALA A 297 -18.91 -23.54 -16.37
C ALA A 297 -20.35 -23.64 -15.82
N GLU A 298 -20.49 -23.79 -14.50
CA GLU A 298 -21.79 -23.96 -13.83
C GLU A 298 -22.65 -22.69 -13.83
N HIS A 299 -22.06 -21.52 -13.56
CA HIS A 299 -22.82 -20.30 -13.25
C HIS A 299 -22.91 -19.31 -14.42
N VAL A 300 -22.06 -19.46 -15.44
CA VAL A 300 -21.95 -18.49 -16.54
C VAL A 300 -22.21 -19.14 -17.90
N TYR A 301 -21.71 -20.35 -18.14
CA TYR A 301 -21.71 -20.96 -19.47
C TYR A 301 -22.64 -22.17 -19.65
N GLY A 302 -23.41 -22.56 -18.64
CA GLY A 302 -24.34 -23.69 -18.75
C GLY A 302 -23.65 -25.06 -18.95
N GLY A 303 -22.42 -25.22 -18.44
CA GLY A 303 -21.71 -26.49 -18.35
C GLY A 303 -20.39 -26.58 -19.11
N GLN A 304 -20.11 -25.70 -20.08
CA GLN A 304 -18.83 -25.70 -20.81
C GLN A 304 -18.09 -24.36 -20.72
N PRO A 305 -16.94 -24.30 -20.03
CA PRO A 305 -16.21 -23.05 -19.88
C PRO A 305 -15.63 -22.58 -21.22
N LYS A 306 -15.94 -21.33 -21.62
CA LYS A 306 -15.38 -20.67 -22.82
C LYS A 306 -14.30 -19.64 -22.50
N HIS A 307 -13.84 -19.61 -21.26
CA HIS A 307 -12.89 -18.60 -20.82
C HIS A 307 -11.49 -18.84 -21.37
N ARG A 308 -10.72 -17.75 -21.43
CA ARG A 308 -9.30 -17.77 -21.76
C ARG A 308 -8.46 -17.48 -20.52
N VAL A 309 -7.22 -17.95 -20.52
CA VAL A 309 -6.28 -17.79 -19.42
C VAL A 309 -4.98 -17.18 -19.91
N GLN A 310 -4.42 -16.31 -19.09
CA GLN A 310 -3.12 -15.68 -19.31
C GLN A 310 -2.35 -15.68 -18.00
N LEU A 311 -1.08 -16.06 -18.00
CA LEU A 311 -0.25 -16.00 -16.80
C LEU A 311 0.18 -14.54 -16.56
N VAL A 312 0.09 -14.11 -15.31
CA VAL A 312 0.50 -12.79 -14.85
C VAL A 312 1.62 -12.98 -13.85
N ASP A 313 2.81 -12.48 -14.18
CA ASP A 313 3.95 -12.52 -13.27
C ASP A 313 3.89 -11.37 -12.25
N ALA A 314 4.79 -11.41 -11.26
CA ALA A 314 4.86 -10.40 -10.20
C ALA A 314 5.19 -8.99 -10.71
N LYS A 315 5.79 -8.86 -11.91
CA LYS A 315 6.05 -7.58 -12.57
C LYS A 315 4.83 -7.03 -13.31
N LEU A 316 3.76 -7.80 -13.49
CA LEU A 316 2.54 -7.33 -14.18
C LEU A 316 1.32 -7.20 -13.27
N ARG A 317 1.35 -7.78 -12.08
CA ARG A 317 0.26 -7.65 -11.09
C ARG A 317 -0.05 -6.19 -10.77
N TYR A 318 -1.32 -5.81 -10.74
CA TYR A 318 -1.75 -4.44 -10.46
C TYR A 318 -1.33 -3.38 -11.50
N SER A 319 -0.61 -3.75 -12.57
CA SER A 319 -0.32 -2.84 -13.68
C SER A 319 -1.49 -2.82 -14.67
N THR A 320 -1.60 -1.73 -15.44
CA THR A 320 -2.43 -1.66 -16.65
C THR A 320 -1.73 -2.27 -17.86
N ARG A 321 -0.45 -2.63 -17.79
CA ARG A 321 0.25 -3.31 -18.87
C ARG A 321 -0.31 -4.71 -19.08
N GLU A 322 -0.44 -5.10 -20.34
CA GLU A 322 -0.88 -6.44 -20.70
C GLU A 322 0.30 -7.42 -20.71
N PRO A 323 0.10 -8.67 -20.27
CA PRO A 323 1.12 -9.69 -20.45
C PRO A 323 1.41 -9.93 -21.95
N PRO A 324 2.68 -10.17 -22.32
CA PRO A 324 3.09 -10.27 -23.72
C PRO A 324 2.49 -11.48 -24.46
N ALA A 325 2.21 -12.57 -23.74
CA ALA A 325 1.58 -13.75 -24.32
C ALA A 325 0.06 -13.55 -24.38
N PRO A 326 -0.62 -13.79 -25.52
CA PRO A 326 -2.07 -13.60 -25.62
C PRO A 326 -2.82 -14.62 -24.76
N PRO A 327 -4.04 -14.28 -24.28
CA PRO A 327 -4.89 -15.22 -23.56
C PRO A 327 -5.23 -16.45 -24.41
N ARG A 328 -5.00 -17.64 -23.84
CA ARG A 328 -5.23 -18.93 -24.52
C ARG A 328 -6.52 -19.58 -24.03
N PRO A 329 -7.26 -20.32 -24.87
CA PRO A 329 -8.38 -21.12 -24.41
C PRO A 329 -7.97 -22.02 -23.23
N TRP A 330 -8.80 -22.08 -22.19
CA TRP A 330 -8.55 -23.01 -21.09
C TRP A 330 -8.73 -24.45 -21.56
N THR A 331 -7.75 -25.29 -21.25
CA THR A 331 -7.85 -26.74 -21.38
C THR A 331 -7.61 -27.36 -20.00
N PRO A 332 -8.53 -28.18 -19.47
CA PRO A 332 -8.31 -28.91 -18.23
C PRO A 332 -7.00 -29.70 -18.31
N ARG A 333 -6.22 -29.71 -17.23
CA ARG A 333 -5.07 -30.63 -17.17
C ARG A 333 -5.63 -32.05 -17.05
N SER A 334 -5.20 -32.92 -17.96
CA SER A 334 -5.58 -34.33 -18.02
C SER A 334 -5.12 -35.12 -16.79
#